data_AF-A6IXT8-F1
#
_entry.id   AF-A6IXT8-F1
#
_cell.length_a   1.000
_cell.length_b   1.000
_cell.length_c   1.000
_cell.angle_alpha   90.00
_cell.angle_beta   90.00
_cell.angle_gamma   90.00
#
_symmetry.space_group_name_H-M   'P 1'
#
loop_
_entity.id
_entity.type
_entity.pdbx_description
1 polymer ?
#
loop_
_entity_poly.entity_id
_entity_poly.type
_entity_poly.pdbx_seq_one_letter_code
_entity_poly.pdbx_strand_id
1 'polypeptide(L)'
;MVNSVAMEGDGCTICSEAEAELREISRKLNCSQEQVQGSSQCDHEPRLPLSAPVLLQHYPLYRASDANCSGEDAAPPEERSVPFEEKYDVLSREASQKLLWWLRPRLILSGHTHSACEVLHPGGAPEVSVPSFSWRNRNNPSFIMGSLTSRDYALSKCYLPCEDTVLTTYCAAAAFLLVLILAHFERLPSSFLFGWKLCRSHLRR
;
A
#
# COMPACT_ATOMS: atom_id res chain seq x y z
N MET A 1 -9.65 12.74 2.64
CA MET A 1 -8.51 12.35 1.78
C MET A 1 -7.80 13.64 1.39
N VAL A 2 -6.47 13.65 1.39
CA VAL A 2 -5.67 14.83 1.04
C VAL A 2 -4.89 14.51 -0.23
N ASN A 3 -4.93 15.42 -1.20
CA ASN A 3 -4.05 15.36 -2.34
C ASN A 3 -2.65 15.80 -1.91
N SER A 4 -1.77 14.86 -1.59
CA SER A 4 -0.42 15.15 -1.12
C SER A 4 0.42 15.92 -2.13
N VAL A 5 0.15 15.81 -3.43
CA VAL A 5 0.86 16.57 -4.47
C VAL A 5 0.50 18.07 -4.41
N ALA A 6 -0.71 18.40 -3.94
CA ALA A 6 -1.11 19.79 -3.72
C ALA A 6 -0.50 20.41 -2.44
N MET A 7 0.24 19.61 -1.65
CA MET A 7 0.90 20.06 -0.41
C MET A 7 2.38 20.42 -0.63
N GLU A 8 2.73 20.88 -1.82
CA GLU A 8 4.08 21.26 -2.24
C GLU A 8 4.60 22.52 -1.52
N GLY A 9 3.69 23.43 -1.13
CA GLY A 9 4.02 24.67 -0.42
C GLY A 9 4.64 25.76 -1.29
N ASP A 10 4.57 25.64 -2.62
CA ASP A 10 5.07 26.62 -3.60
C ASP A 10 4.05 27.73 -3.93
N GLY A 11 2.84 27.65 -3.39
CA GLY A 11 1.79 28.63 -3.64
C GLY A 11 1.14 28.50 -5.02
N CYS A 12 1.29 27.36 -5.71
CA CYS A 12 0.58 27.11 -6.96
C CYS A 12 -0.94 27.27 -6.78
N THR A 13 -1.69 27.55 -7.86
CA THR A 13 -3.15 27.78 -7.76
C THR A 13 -3.87 26.61 -7.10
N ILE A 14 -3.59 25.38 -7.56
CA ILE A 14 -4.18 24.15 -7.02
C ILE A 14 -3.74 23.93 -5.56
N CYS A 15 -2.50 24.26 -5.24
CA CYS A 15 -1.92 24.11 -3.90
C CYS A 15 -2.58 25.06 -2.90
N SER A 16 -2.75 26.31 -3.30
CA SER A 16 -3.39 27.35 -2.48
C SER A 16 -4.88 27.05 -2.26
N GLU A 17 -5.57 26.56 -3.28
CA GLU A 17 -6.97 26.12 -3.19
C GLU A 17 -7.11 24.92 -2.24
N ALA A 18 -6.25 23.90 -2.39
CA ALA A 18 -6.24 22.74 -1.50
C ALA A 18 -5.96 23.14 -0.04
N GLU A 19 -4.99 24.03 0.22
CA GLU A 19 -4.74 24.53 1.57
C GLU A 19 -5.94 25.30 2.13
N ALA A 20 -6.62 26.11 1.32
CA ALA A 20 -7.81 26.85 1.74
C ALA A 20 -8.97 25.90 2.12
N GLU A 21 -9.22 24.86 1.32
CA GLU A 21 -10.19 23.82 1.63
C GLU A 21 -9.86 23.07 2.92
N LEU A 22 -8.59 22.71 3.12
CA LEU A 22 -8.15 22.02 4.35
C LEU A 22 -8.33 22.87 5.59
N ARG A 23 -8.07 24.18 5.51
CA ARG A 23 -8.32 25.13 6.61
C ARG A 23 -9.81 25.24 6.91
N GLU A 24 -10.65 25.26 5.89
CA GLU A 24 -12.10 25.29 6.06
C GLU A 24 -12.63 23.99 6.71
N ILE A 25 -12.11 22.83 6.33
CA ILE A 25 -12.40 21.56 6.99
C ILE A 25 -11.94 21.58 8.45
N SER A 26 -10.73 22.08 8.72
CA SER A 26 -10.20 22.23 10.08
C SER A 26 -11.11 23.08 10.96
N ARG A 27 -11.60 24.22 10.43
CA ARG A 27 -12.54 25.11 11.12
C ARG A 27 -13.84 24.38 11.47
N LYS A 28 -14.42 23.64 10.54
CA LYS A 28 -15.64 22.81 10.77
C LYS A 28 -15.44 21.75 11.85
N LEU A 29 -14.31 21.04 11.81
CA LEU A 29 -13.96 20.02 12.78
C LEU A 29 -13.74 20.62 14.18
N ASN A 30 -13.01 21.73 14.28
CA ASN A 30 -12.78 22.43 15.54
C ASN A 30 -14.09 23.00 16.10
N CYS A 31 -14.92 23.62 15.28
CA CYS A 31 -16.23 24.12 15.70
C CYS A 31 -17.13 23.02 16.26
N SER A 32 -17.13 21.84 15.64
CA SER A 32 -17.90 20.70 16.16
C SER A 32 -17.39 20.21 17.53
N GLN A 33 -16.12 20.42 17.85
CA GLN A 33 -15.54 20.14 19.17
C GLN A 33 -15.77 21.27 20.19
N GLU A 34 -15.66 22.53 19.77
CA GLU A 34 -15.77 23.73 20.60
C GLU A 34 -17.20 24.15 20.91
N GLN A 35 -18.20 23.78 20.11
CA GLN A 35 -19.60 24.10 20.42
C GLN A 35 -20.12 23.33 21.65
N VAL A 36 -19.37 22.34 22.14
CA VAL A 36 -19.53 21.74 23.48
C VAL A 36 -19.16 22.74 24.60
N GLN A 37 -18.36 23.76 24.29
CA GLN A 37 -17.87 24.81 25.21
C GLN A 37 -18.54 26.19 25.00
N GLY A 38 -19.44 26.35 24.02
CA GLY A 38 -20.28 27.56 23.88
C GLY A 38 -19.64 28.76 23.16
N SER A 39 -18.78 28.54 22.16
CA SER A 39 -18.20 29.62 21.33
C SER A 39 -19.18 30.14 20.26
N SER A 40 -19.41 31.47 20.21
CA SER A 40 -20.29 32.15 19.24
C SER A 40 -19.72 32.19 17.81
N GLN A 41 -18.45 31.81 17.60
CA GLN A 41 -17.84 31.77 16.27
C GLN A 41 -18.31 30.58 15.42
N CYS A 42 -19.03 29.63 16.01
CA CYS A 42 -19.42 28.37 15.37
C CYS A 42 -20.93 28.25 15.14
N ASP A 43 -21.69 29.33 15.32
CA ASP A 43 -23.16 29.34 15.32
C ASP A 43 -23.80 28.92 13.99
N HIS A 44 -23.07 29.06 12.87
CA HIS A 44 -23.52 28.71 11.53
C HIS A 44 -22.92 27.42 10.96
N GLU A 45 -22.08 26.70 11.73
CA GLU A 45 -21.42 25.50 11.22
C GLU A 45 -22.25 24.22 11.38
N PRO A 46 -22.24 23.32 10.38
CA PRO A 46 -22.84 22.00 10.53
C PRO A 46 -22.15 21.21 11.63
N ARG A 47 -22.93 20.59 12.52
CA ARG A 47 -22.39 19.70 13.57
C ARG A 47 -21.94 18.38 12.96
N LEU A 48 -20.63 18.14 12.98
CA LEU A 48 -20.04 16.87 12.61
C LEU A 48 -19.99 15.93 13.81
N PRO A 49 -20.01 14.59 13.59
CA PRO A 49 -19.74 13.64 14.66
C PRO A 49 -18.41 13.94 15.35
N LEU A 50 -18.38 13.82 16.69
CA LEU A 50 -17.19 13.97 17.53
C LEU A 50 -16.21 12.79 17.32
N SER A 51 -15.61 12.72 16.13
CA SER A 51 -14.59 11.76 15.73
C SER A 51 -13.42 12.55 15.18
N ALA A 52 -12.23 12.30 15.72
CA ALA A 52 -11.00 12.74 15.06
C ALA A 52 -10.90 12.09 13.67
N PRO A 53 -10.44 12.83 12.64
CA PRO A 53 -10.42 12.32 11.28
C PRO A 53 -9.33 11.26 11.08
N VAL A 54 -9.52 10.43 10.06
CA VAL A 54 -8.46 9.58 9.51
C VAL A 54 -7.88 10.32 8.29
N LEU A 55 -6.58 10.57 8.31
CA LEU A 55 -5.87 11.19 7.20
C LEU A 55 -5.44 10.11 6.20
N LEU A 56 -5.93 10.22 4.97
CA LEU A 56 -5.54 9.34 3.88
C LEU A 56 -4.90 10.16 2.77
N GLN A 57 -3.66 9.84 2.42
CA GLN A 57 -2.87 10.51 1.40
C GLN A 57 -1.86 9.55 0.76
N HIS A 58 -1.21 9.93 -0.35
CA HIS A 58 -0.24 9.05 -1.02
C HIS A 58 1.16 9.18 -0.42
N TYR A 59 1.70 10.40 -0.33
CA TYR A 59 3.04 10.64 0.22
C TYR A 59 2.99 10.57 1.75
N PRO A 60 3.97 9.95 2.43
CA PRO A 60 4.07 9.99 3.88
C PRO A 60 4.21 11.41 4.44
N LEU A 61 3.87 11.60 5.71
CA LEU A 61 4.32 12.81 6.40
C LEU A 61 5.84 12.78 6.57
N TYR A 62 6.39 13.95 6.81
CA TYR A 62 7.82 14.15 6.99
C TYR A 62 8.41 13.21 8.04
N ARG A 63 9.40 12.43 7.60
CA ARG A 63 10.34 11.68 8.44
C ARG A 63 11.68 11.65 7.73
N ALA A 64 12.77 11.57 8.49
CA ALA A 64 14.12 11.67 7.92
C ALA A 64 14.49 10.47 7.03
N SER A 65 14.00 9.27 7.36
CA SER A 65 14.19 8.03 6.62
C SER A 65 13.27 6.95 7.19
N ASP A 66 13.35 5.74 6.63
CA ASP A 66 12.68 4.54 7.15
C ASP A 66 13.54 3.78 8.19
N ALA A 67 14.59 4.39 8.75
CA ALA A 67 15.57 3.70 9.60
C ALA A 67 14.96 3.03 10.83
N ASN A 68 13.92 3.63 11.39
CA ASN A 68 13.21 3.14 12.57
C ASN A 68 12.05 2.19 12.22
N CYS A 69 11.79 1.94 10.93
CA CYS A 69 10.75 1.03 10.49
C CYS A 69 11.21 -0.43 10.69
N SER A 70 10.28 -1.28 11.07
CA SER A 70 10.49 -2.71 11.30
C SER A 70 9.34 -3.53 10.73
N GLY A 71 9.53 -4.84 10.61
CA GLY A 71 8.57 -5.76 9.99
C GLY A 71 9.15 -6.47 8.76
N GLU A 72 8.45 -7.51 8.31
CA GLU A 72 8.87 -8.34 7.17
C GLU A 72 8.81 -7.61 5.83
N ASP A 73 7.89 -6.66 5.70
CA ASP A 73 7.68 -5.82 4.52
C ASP A 73 8.24 -4.39 4.69
N ALA A 74 9.09 -4.17 5.70
CA ALA A 74 9.89 -2.95 5.80
C ALA A 74 10.95 -2.89 4.69
N ALA A 75 11.50 -1.70 4.45
CA ALA A 75 12.62 -1.53 3.53
C ALA A 75 13.88 -2.29 4.05
N PRO A 76 14.71 -2.86 3.15
CA PRO A 76 15.99 -3.47 3.53
C PRO A 76 16.88 -2.51 4.35
N PRO A 77 17.78 -3.00 5.23
CA PRO A 77 18.68 -2.14 6.02
C PRO A 77 19.42 -1.06 5.23
N GLU A 78 19.83 -1.42 4.00
CA GLU A 78 20.61 -0.58 3.10
C GLU A 78 19.78 0.58 2.54
N GLU A 79 18.49 0.36 2.30
CA GLU A 79 17.55 1.36 1.76
C GLU A 79 16.89 2.17 2.87
N ARG A 80 16.50 1.53 3.99
CA ARG A 80 15.74 2.20 5.05
C ARG A 80 16.53 3.33 5.72
N SER A 81 17.86 3.25 5.69
CA SER A 81 18.74 4.27 6.28
C SER A 81 19.02 5.45 5.36
N VAL A 82 18.61 5.37 4.09
CA VAL A 82 18.79 6.44 3.11
C VAL A 82 17.90 7.62 3.51
N PRO A 83 18.46 8.85 3.62
CA PRO A 83 17.67 10.03 3.92
C PRO A 83 16.64 10.31 2.82
N PHE A 84 15.42 10.63 3.22
CA PHE A 84 14.35 11.03 2.32
C PHE A 84 14.50 12.47 1.84
N GLU A 85 14.18 12.69 0.57
CA GLU A 85 14.02 14.01 -0.03
C GLU A 85 12.60 14.54 0.22
N GLU A 86 12.51 15.72 0.83
CA GLU A 86 11.22 16.40 1.02
C GLU A 86 10.60 16.74 -0.34
N LYS A 87 9.27 16.67 -0.41
CA LYS A 87 8.45 16.86 -1.62
C LYS A 87 8.64 15.79 -2.70
N TYR A 88 9.56 14.85 -2.51
CA TYR A 88 9.75 13.70 -3.40
C TYR A 88 9.41 12.39 -2.72
N ASP A 89 10.12 12.02 -1.65
CA ASP A 89 9.85 10.76 -0.93
C ASP A 89 8.77 10.93 0.14
N VAL A 90 8.69 12.14 0.71
CA VAL A 90 7.78 12.50 1.81
C VAL A 90 7.26 13.93 1.63
N LEU A 91 6.17 14.30 2.29
CA LEU A 91 5.77 15.71 2.36
C LEU A 91 6.84 16.56 3.06
N SER A 92 6.85 17.87 2.77
CA SER A 92 7.73 18.77 3.50
C SER A 92 7.40 18.81 4.99
N ARG A 93 8.38 19.20 5.80
CA ARG A 93 8.20 19.38 7.24
C ARG A 93 7.06 20.36 7.55
N GLU A 94 6.99 21.46 6.82
CA GLU A 94 5.95 22.49 6.99
C GLU A 94 4.56 21.96 6.62
N ALA A 95 4.43 21.27 5.48
CA ALA A 95 3.17 20.67 5.05
C ALA A 95 2.69 19.62 6.06
N SER A 96 3.61 18.81 6.56
CA SER A 96 3.30 17.78 7.56
C SER A 96 2.82 18.38 8.88
N GLN A 97 3.49 19.44 9.35
CA GLN A 97 3.08 20.17 10.56
C GLN A 97 1.72 20.83 10.39
N LYS A 98 1.45 21.46 9.22
CA LYS A 98 0.14 22.04 8.91
C LYS A 98 -0.97 20.99 9.01
N LEU A 99 -0.79 19.82 8.39
CA LEU A 99 -1.79 18.75 8.42
C LEU A 99 -2.04 18.21 9.82
N LEU A 100 -0.99 17.94 10.59
CA LEU A 100 -1.09 17.50 11.98
C LEU A 100 -1.83 18.53 12.85
N TRP A 101 -1.49 19.81 12.69
CA TRP A 101 -2.09 20.91 13.43
C TRP A 101 -3.55 21.15 13.07
N TRP A 102 -3.87 21.22 11.77
CA TRP A 102 -5.21 21.52 11.29
C TRP A 102 -6.19 20.39 11.57
N LEU A 103 -5.75 19.14 11.38
CA LEU A 103 -6.69 18.01 11.36
C LEU A 103 -6.64 17.17 12.63
N ARG A 104 -5.53 17.19 13.39
CA ARG A 104 -5.32 16.34 14.57
C ARG A 104 -5.81 14.90 14.36
N PRO A 105 -5.29 14.21 13.32
CA PRO A 105 -5.82 12.91 12.91
C PRO A 105 -5.56 11.84 13.97
N ARG A 106 -6.48 10.89 14.10
CA ARG A 106 -6.31 9.70 14.97
C ARG A 106 -5.56 8.56 14.30
N LEU A 107 -5.45 8.59 12.97
CA LEU A 107 -4.74 7.62 12.15
C LEU A 107 -4.37 8.29 10.83
N ILE A 108 -3.17 8.03 10.36
CA ILE A 108 -2.68 8.45 9.04
C ILE A 108 -2.36 7.19 8.24
N LEU A 109 -2.89 7.09 7.03
CA LEU A 109 -2.58 6.03 6.07
C LEU A 109 -1.89 6.67 4.87
N SER A 110 -0.68 6.21 4.59
CA SER A 110 0.16 6.68 3.48
C SER A 110 0.68 5.52 2.64
N GLY A 111 1.51 5.81 1.63
CA GLY A 111 2.19 4.80 0.81
C GLY A 111 3.48 5.37 0.23
N HIS A 112 3.57 5.38 -1.10
CA HIS A 112 4.66 5.97 -1.90
C HIS A 112 6.02 5.24 -1.82
N THR A 113 6.57 5.00 -0.63
CA THR A 113 7.90 4.35 -0.47
C THR A 113 7.92 2.86 -0.81
N HIS A 114 6.75 2.32 -1.19
CA HIS A 114 6.48 0.91 -1.50
C HIS A 114 6.75 -0.07 -0.36
N SER A 115 7.26 0.39 0.78
CA SER A 115 7.65 -0.41 1.95
C SER A 115 6.74 -0.08 3.13
N ALA A 116 6.52 -1.07 3.99
CA ALA A 116 5.73 -0.85 5.18
C ALA A 116 6.52 -0.06 6.21
N CYS A 117 5.88 0.93 6.82
CA CYS A 117 6.42 1.62 7.97
C CYS A 117 5.31 2.05 8.92
N GLU A 118 5.59 1.96 10.21
CA GLU A 118 4.72 2.49 11.25
C GLU A 118 5.51 3.54 12.05
N VAL A 119 4.97 4.76 12.13
CA VAL A 119 5.62 5.91 12.77
C VAL A 119 4.63 6.60 13.67
N LEU A 120 5.08 7.06 14.84
CA LEU A 120 4.30 7.93 15.71
C LEU A 120 4.77 9.38 15.55
N HIS A 121 3.88 10.25 15.06
CA HIS A 121 4.17 11.66 14.87
C HIS A 121 3.98 12.50 16.14
N PRO A 122 4.57 13.70 16.21
CA PRO A 122 4.29 14.65 17.28
C PRO A 122 2.78 14.89 17.46
N GLY A 123 2.33 14.92 18.71
CA GLY A 123 0.89 14.95 19.03
C GLY A 123 0.24 13.57 19.11
N GLY A 124 0.99 12.50 18.92
CA GLY A 124 0.54 11.12 19.13
C GLY A 124 -0.26 10.54 17.96
N ALA A 125 -0.14 11.11 16.75
CA ALA A 125 -0.83 10.62 15.57
C ALA A 125 -0.05 9.44 14.95
N PRO A 126 -0.60 8.21 14.95
CA PRO A 126 0.04 7.07 14.31
C PRO A 126 -0.10 7.16 12.79
N GLU A 127 0.98 6.92 12.07
CA GLU A 127 1.02 6.77 10.62
C GLU A 127 1.43 5.36 10.24
N VAL A 128 0.66 4.76 9.31
CA VAL A 128 0.98 3.49 8.67
C VAL A 128 1.17 3.74 7.17
N SER A 129 2.39 3.58 6.70
CA SER A 129 2.72 3.53 5.26
C SER A 129 2.42 2.11 4.75
N VAL A 130 1.48 2.00 3.82
CA VAL A 130 1.08 0.75 3.19
C VAL A 130 2.06 0.42 2.07
N PRO A 131 2.66 -0.79 2.05
CA PRO A 131 3.58 -1.18 0.99
C PRO A 131 2.86 -1.37 -0.35
N SER A 132 3.65 -1.53 -1.40
CA SER A 132 3.14 -1.86 -2.73
C SER A 132 2.44 -3.22 -2.73
N PHE A 133 1.23 -3.28 -3.32
CA PHE A 133 0.51 -4.52 -3.58
C PHE A 133 1.05 -5.28 -4.83
N SER A 134 2.01 -4.69 -5.55
CA SER A 134 2.56 -5.21 -6.80
C SER A 134 3.96 -5.81 -6.63
N TRP A 135 4.16 -7.01 -7.19
CA TRP A 135 5.46 -7.69 -7.26
C TRP A 135 6.54 -6.87 -7.97
N ARG A 136 6.15 -5.96 -8.87
CA ARG A 136 7.08 -5.04 -9.56
C ARG A 136 8.02 -4.31 -8.60
N ASN A 137 7.54 -3.99 -7.41
CA ASN A 137 8.29 -3.18 -6.45
C ASN A 137 8.87 -4.03 -5.31
N ARG A 138 8.30 -5.21 -5.02
CA ARG A 138 8.68 -6.04 -3.87
C ARG A 138 8.35 -7.52 -4.08
N ASN A 139 9.21 -8.41 -3.61
CA ASN A 139 8.95 -9.86 -3.64
C ASN A 139 7.75 -10.25 -2.76
N ASN A 140 7.54 -9.60 -1.60
CA ASN A 140 6.48 -9.91 -0.62
C ASN A 140 5.41 -8.81 -0.52
N PRO A 141 4.56 -8.59 -1.55
CA PRO A 141 3.56 -7.53 -1.51
C PRO A 141 2.50 -7.81 -0.44
N SER A 142 1.92 -6.75 0.10
CA SER A 142 0.86 -6.84 1.10
C SER A 142 -0.17 -5.72 0.92
N PHE A 143 -1.33 -5.89 1.55
CA PHE A 143 -2.37 -4.87 1.66
C PHE A 143 -2.88 -4.82 3.11
N ILE A 144 -3.58 -3.73 3.46
CA ILE A 144 -4.17 -3.57 4.79
C ILE A 144 -5.69 -3.56 4.66
N MET A 145 -6.35 -4.39 5.46
CA MET A 145 -7.77 -4.32 5.71
C MET A 145 -8.03 -3.50 6.98
N GLY A 146 -8.84 -2.45 6.86
CA GLY A 146 -9.20 -1.58 7.96
C GLY A 146 -10.68 -1.65 8.32
N SER A 147 -10.98 -1.72 9.62
CA SER A 147 -12.31 -1.45 10.17
C SER A 147 -12.27 -0.11 10.90
N LEU A 148 -13.17 0.81 10.54
CA LEU A 148 -13.21 2.17 11.09
C LEU A 148 -14.54 2.40 11.81
N THR A 149 -14.48 2.90 13.04
CA THR A 149 -15.64 3.42 13.78
C THR A 149 -15.46 4.90 14.06
N SER A 150 -16.42 5.55 14.71
CA SER A 150 -16.33 6.96 15.12
C SER A 150 -15.30 7.23 16.23
N ARG A 151 -14.79 6.19 16.89
CA ARG A 151 -13.84 6.33 18.00
C ARG A 151 -12.55 5.56 17.80
N ASP A 152 -12.62 4.46 17.06
CA ASP A 152 -11.55 3.48 17.02
C ASP A 152 -11.31 2.95 15.59
N TYR A 153 -10.21 2.23 15.42
CA TYR A 153 -9.87 1.53 14.19
C TYR A 153 -9.18 0.19 14.50
N ALA A 154 -9.34 -0.76 13.59
CA ALA A 154 -8.56 -1.99 13.60
C ALA A 154 -7.95 -2.18 12.21
N LEU A 155 -6.65 -2.45 12.15
CA LEU A 155 -5.92 -2.74 10.91
C LEU A 155 -5.41 -4.17 10.94
N SER A 156 -5.56 -4.88 9.82
CA SER A 156 -4.98 -6.20 9.61
C SER A 156 -4.19 -6.18 8.32
N LYS A 157 -2.90 -6.52 8.41
CA LYS A 157 -2.01 -6.65 7.26
C LYS A 157 -2.12 -8.04 6.67
N CYS A 158 -2.24 -8.12 5.35
CA CYS A 158 -2.41 -9.37 4.61
C CYS A 158 -1.37 -9.47 3.49
N TYR A 159 -0.56 -10.52 3.54
CA TYR A 159 0.46 -10.78 2.54
C TYR A 159 -0.12 -11.53 1.34
N LEU A 160 0.36 -11.18 0.16
CA LEU A 160 0.21 -11.99 -1.05
C LEU A 160 1.37 -12.99 -1.12
N PRO A 161 1.24 -14.09 -1.90
CA PRO A 161 2.35 -14.99 -2.15
C PRO A 161 3.58 -14.27 -2.70
N CYS A 162 4.77 -14.68 -2.29
CA CYS A 162 6.00 -14.07 -2.80
C CYS A 162 6.16 -14.33 -4.31
N GLU A 163 6.71 -13.37 -5.06
CA GLU A 163 6.96 -13.50 -6.51
C GLU A 163 7.78 -14.75 -6.81
N ASP A 164 8.88 -14.97 -6.08
CA ASP A 164 9.74 -16.12 -6.27
C ASP A 164 9.01 -17.45 -6.03
N THR A 165 8.08 -17.46 -5.07
CA THR A 165 7.26 -18.65 -4.79
C THR A 165 6.29 -18.92 -5.94
N VAL A 166 5.66 -17.88 -6.49
CA VAL A 166 4.77 -17.99 -7.64
C VAL A 166 5.54 -18.45 -8.89
N LEU A 167 6.70 -17.86 -9.17
CA LEU A 167 7.54 -18.26 -10.31
C LEU A 167 8.05 -19.69 -10.16
N THR A 168 8.56 -20.05 -8.97
CA THR A 168 9.05 -21.41 -8.68
C THR A 168 7.95 -22.45 -8.85
N THR A 169 6.73 -22.17 -8.37
CA THR A 169 5.60 -23.09 -8.51
C THR A 169 5.19 -23.27 -9.97
N TYR A 170 5.17 -22.20 -10.78
CA TYR A 170 4.93 -22.33 -12.23
C TYR A 170 6.03 -23.13 -12.94
N CYS A 171 7.29 -22.86 -12.65
CA CYS A 171 8.41 -23.60 -13.24
C CYS A 171 8.38 -25.09 -12.87
N ALA A 172 8.11 -25.42 -11.60
CA ALA A 172 7.99 -26.79 -11.14
C ALA A 172 6.81 -27.52 -11.80
N ALA A 173 5.65 -26.86 -11.91
CA ALA A 173 4.48 -27.42 -12.59
C ALA A 173 4.75 -27.67 -14.08
N ALA A 174 5.40 -26.73 -14.77
CA ALA A 174 5.77 -26.88 -16.18
C ALA A 174 6.77 -28.03 -16.39
N ALA A 175 7.80 -28.15 -15.54
CA ALA A 175 8.75 -29.24 -15.57
C ALA A 175 8.07 -30.60 -15.32
N PHE A 176 7.16 -30.66 -14.34
CA PHE A 176 6.39 -31.87 -14.05
C PHE A 176 5.50 -32.27 -15.24
N LEU A 177 4.80 -31.32 -15.85
CA LEU A 177 3.99 -31.57 -17.06
C LEU A 177 4.86 -32.06 -18.23
N LEU A 178 6.04 -31.47 -18.43
CA LEU A 178 6.98 -31.93 -19.46
C LEU A 178 7.41 -33.38 -19.21
N VAL A 179 7.75 -33.74 -17.97
CA VAL A 179 8.08 -35.13 -17.60
C VAL A 179 6.92 -36.08 -17.88
N LEU A 180 5.68 -35.69 -17.54
CA LEU A 180 4.49 -36.50 -17.85
C LEU A 180 4.27 -36.69 -19.35
N ILE A 181 4.46 -35.63 -20.14
CA ILE A 181 4.34 -35.67 -21.61
C ILE A 181 5.41 -36.60 -22.19
N LEU A 182 6.67 -36.45 -21.77
CA LEU A 182 7.78 -37.31 -22.21
C LEU A 182 7.53 -38.78 -21.82
N ALA A 183 7.13 -39.05 -20.58
CA ALA A 183 6.79 -40.40 -20.12
C ALA A 183 5.61 -41.00 -20.89
N HIS A 184 4.63 -40.18 -21.30
CA HIS A 184 3.53 -40.64 -22.16
C HIS A 184 4.04 -41.03 -23.56
N PHE A 185 4.91 -40.22 -24.17
CA PHE A 185 5.54 -40.55 -25.45
C PHE A 185 6.48 -41.77 -25.37
N GLU A 186 7.22 -41.93 -24.29
CA GLU A 186 8.07 -43.12 -24.03
C GLU A 186 7.26 -44.39 -23.70
N ARG A 187 6.02 -44.25 -23.23
CA ARG A 187 5.06 -45.36 -23.10
C ARG A 187 4.29 -45.64 -24.39
N LEU A 188 4.40 -44.78 -25.40
CA LEU A 188 3.80 -45.00 -26.72
C LEU A 188 4.53 -46.01 -27.66
N PRO A 189 5.72 -46.61 -27.40
CA PRO A 189 6.37 -47.43 -28.42
C PRO A 189 5.96 -48.91 -28.32
N SER A 190 4.91 -49.30 -29.06
CA SER A 190 4.82 -50.63 -29.71
C SER A 190 3.69 -50.74 -30.74
N SER A 191 2.63 -49.93 -30.67
CA SER A 191 1.46 -50.08 -31.57
C SER A 191 1.78 -49.82 -33.05
N PHE A 192 2.67 -48.86 -33.35
CA PHE A 192 3.06 -48.55 -34.73
C PHE A 192 4.17 -49.47 -35.28
N LEU A 193 5.11 -49.92 -34.45
CA LEU A 193 6.14 -50.88 -34.88
C LEU A 193 5.60 -52.32 -35.01
N PHE A 194 4.55 -52.69 -34.27
CA PHE A 194 3.84 -53.96 -34.43
C PHE A 194 2.92 -53.95 -35.67
N GLY A 195 2.23 -52.83 -35.94
CA GLY A 195 1.42 -52.67 -37.16
C GLY A 195 2.24 -52.76 -38.46
N TRP A 196 3.45 -52.19 -38.50
CA TRP A 196 4.31 -52.27 -39.69
C TRP A 196 4.90 -53.68 -39.91
N LYS A 197 5.15 -54.46 -38.85
CA LYS A 197 5.58 -55.87 -38.97
C LYS A 197 4.44 -56.79 -39.43
N LEU A 198 3.18 -56.56 -39.02
CA LEU A 198 2.03 -57.32 -39.50
C LEU A 198 1.71 -57.08 -40.98
N CYS A 199 1.80 -55.83 -41.45
CA CYS A 199 1.59 -55.53 -42.89
C CYS A 199 2.68 -56.12 -43.80
N ARG A 200 3.91 -56.31 -43.30
CA ARG A 200 5.01 -56.91 -44.08
C ARG A 200 4.87 -58.43 -44.26
N SER A 201 4.21 -59.13 -43.34
CA SER A 201 3.92 -60.57 -43.49
C SER A 201 2.76 -60.89 -44.44
N HIS A 202 1.87 -59.92 -44.69
CA HIS A 202 0.71 -60.10 -45.58
C HIS A 202 0.98 -59.77 -47.05
N LEU A 203 2.09 -59.11 -47.37
CA LEU A 203 2.51 -58.76 -48.75
C LEU A 203 3.53 -59.75 -49.36
N ARG A 204 3.82 -60.88 -48.68
CA ARG A 204 4.73 -61.95 -49.14
C ARG A 204 4.02 -63.32 -49.27
N ARG A 205 2.75 -63.32 -49.69
CA ARG A 205 2.07 -64.52 -50.20
C ARG A 205 1.52 -64.23 -51.58
#